data_AF-A0A934ZEC8-F1
#
_entry.id   AF-A0A934ZEC8-F1
#
_cell.length_a   1.000
_cell.length_b   1.000
_cell.length_c   1.000
_cell.angle_alpha   90.00
_cell.angle_beta   90.00
_cell.angle_gamma   90.00
#
_symmetry.space_group_name_H-M   'P 1'
#
loop_
_entity.id
_entity.type
_entity.pdbx_description
1 polymer ?
#
loop_
_entity_poly.entity_id
_entity_poly.type
_entity_poly.pdbx_seq_one_letter_code
_entity_poly.pdbx_strand_id
1 'polypeptide(L)' 'MRKDSTPRDMLLDRRVVERNIRTGIVTREEYDTFLRELGDTADNAESVTARLGEDDLVDDIDDDEEETDDVEG' A
#
# COMPACT_ATOMS: atom_id res chain seq x y z
N MET A 1 -2.88 19.41 -18.39
CA MET A 1 -3.26 18.02 -18.06
C MET A 1 -2.01 17.32 -17.57
N ARG A 2 -1.92 17.00 -16.26
CA ARG A 2 -0.85 16.10 -15.80
C ARG A 2 -1.16 14.74 -16.41
N LYS A 3 -0.21 14.23 -17.20
CA LYS A 3 -0.31 12.89 -17.76
C LYS A 3 0.06 11.98 -16.60
N ASP A 4 -0.94 11.42 -15.94
CA ASP A 4 -0.72 10.45 -14.87
C ASP A 4 0.02 9.26 -15.48
N SER A 5 1.34 9.28 -15.37
CA SER A 5 2.22 8.24 -15.87
C SER A 5 2.51 7.29 -14.73
N THR A 6 1.47 6.60 -14.26
CA THR A 6 1.65 5.49 -13.33
C THR A 6 2.52 4.44 -14.02
N PRO A 7 3.67 4.06 -13.44
CA PRO A 7 4.51 3.00 -13.98
C PRO A 7 3.71 1.70 -14.11
N ARG A 8 3.93 0.95 -15.19
CA ARG A 8 3.19 -0.30 -15.47
C ARG A 8 3.50 -1.43 -14.48
N ASP A 9 4.63 -1.32 -13.79
CA ASP A 9 5.20 -2.24 -12.82
C ASP A 9 4.90 -1.84 -11.37
N MET A 10 4.08 -0.81 -11.14
CA MET A 10 3.76 -0.33 -9.80
C MET A 10 2.65 -1.16 -9.15
N LEU A 11 2.90 -1.67 -7.95
CA LEU A 11 1.86 -2.23 -7.09
C LEU A 11 1.00 -1.09 -6.51
N LEU A 12 -0.31 -1.26 -6.57
CA LEU A 12 -1.28 -0.29 -6.08
C LEU A 12 -1.92 -0.79 -4.78
N ASP A 13 -2.19 0.14 -3.85
CA ASP A 13 -2.90 -0.18 -2.62
C ASP A 13 -4.31 -0.72 -2.94
N ARG A 14 -4.62 -1.89 -2.37
CA ARG A 14 -5.90 -2.58 -2.56
C ARG A 14 -7.10 -1.71 -2.22
N ARG A 15 -7.05 -0.91 -1.14
CA ARG A 15 -8.14 -0.04 -0.70
C ARG A 15 -8.42 1.06 -1.72
N VAL A 16 -7.36 1.60 -2.33
CA VAL A 16 -7.47 2.61 -3.40
C VAL A 16 -8.11 2.00 -4.64
N VAL A 17 -7.67 0.81 -5.05
CA VAL A 17 -8.26 0.11 -6.20
C VAL A 17 -9.74 -0.18 -5.97
N GLU A 18 -10.10 -0.77 -4.82
CA GLU A 18 -11.51 -1.06 -4.49
C GLU A 18 -12.39 0.20 -4.42
N ARG A 19 -11.83 1.31 -3.92
CA ARG A 19 -12.52 2.61 -3.95
C ARG A 19 -12.75 3.06 -5.38
N ASN A 20 -11.73 3.00 -6.24
CA ASN A 20 -11.80 3.42 -7.64
C ASN A 20 -12.77 2.56 -8.44
N ILE A 21 -12.86 1.26 -8.14
CA ILE A 21 -13.88 0.35 -8.69
C ILE A 21 -15.27 0.80 -8.29
N ARG A 22 -15.48 1.07 -7.00
CA ARG A 22 -16.79 1.52 -6.48
C ARG A 22 -17.24 2.86 -7.06
N THR A 23 -16.30 3.77 -7.30
CA THR A 23 -16.59 5.07 -7.90
C THR A 23 -16.67 5.02 -9.43
N GLY A 24 -16.44 3.85 -10.05
CA GLY A 24 -16.51 3.66 -11.50
C GLY A 24 -15.36 4.29 -12.28
N ILE A 25 -14.23 4.59 -11.62
CA ILE A 25 -13.03 5.14 -12.27
C ILE A 25 -12.28 4.03 -13.02
N VAL A 26 -12.33 2.82 -12.49
CA VAL A 26 -11.75 1.62 -13.10
C VAL A 26 -12.74 0.47 -12.93
N THR A 27 -12.80 -0.44 -13.87
CA THR A 27 -13.62 -1.65 -13.74
C THR A 27 -12.81 -2.80 -13.13
N ARG A 28 -13.51 -3.81 -12.60
CA ARG A 28 -12.85 -5.03 -12.11
C ARG A 28 -12.05 -5.72 -13.22
N GLU A 29 -12.59 -5.75 -14.43
CA GLU A 29 -11.99 -6.39 -15.61
C GLU A 29 -10.69 -5.70 -16.05
N GLU A 30 -10.66 -4.37 -16.02
CA GLU A 30 -9.45 -3.59 -16.30
C GLU A 30 -8.37 -3.84 -15.26
N TYR A 31 -8.73 -3.90 -13.98
CA TYR A 31 -7.79 -4.20 -12.91
C TYR A 31 -7.24 -5.64 -13.01
N ASP A 32 -8.10 -6.62 -13.30
CA ASP A 32 -7.67 -8.01 -13.53
C ASP A 32 -6.72 -8.13 -14.74
N THR A 33 -6.97 -7.36 -15.80
CA THR A 33 -6.09 -7.31 -16.97
C THR A 33 -4.73 -6.73 -16.58
N PHE A 34 -4.72 -5.62 -15.83
CA PHE A 34 -3.49 -5.02 -15.32
C PHE A 34 -2.66 -6.01 -14.48
N LEU A 35 -3.31 -6.76 -13.57
CA LEU A 35 -2.62 -7.77 -12.76
C LEU A 35 -2.01 -8.91 -13.59
N ARG A 36 -2.66 -9.30 -14.70
CA ARG A 36 -2.12 -10.34 -15.62
C ARG A 36 -0.96 -9.85 -16.45
N GLU A 37 -0.93 -8.56 -16.77
CA GLU A 37 0.19 -7.93 -17.49
C GLU A 37 1.39 -7.65 -16.57
N LEU A 38 1.19 -7.66 -15.25
CA LEU A 38 2.27 -7.47 -14.28
C LEU A 38 3.23 -8.65 -14.37
N GLY A 39 4.48 -8.36 -14.75
CA GLY A 39 5.54 -9.36 -14.86
C GLY A 39 5.90 -9.98 -13.51
N ASP A 40 6.37 -11.22 -13.54
CA ASP A 40 6.99 -11.83 -12.36
C ASP A 40 8.24 -11.01 -11.97
N THR A 41 8.32 -10.63 -10.70
CA THR A 41 9.41 -9.85 -10.14
C THR A 41 10.25 -10.65 -9.16
N ALA A 42 10.00 -11.97 -9.03
CA ALA A 42 10.76 -12.86 -8.16
C ALA A 42 12.27 -12.82 -8.43
N ASP A 43 12.69 -12.71 -9.70
CA ASP A 43 14.10 -12.65 -10.08
C ASP A 43 14.79 -11.33 -9.65
N ASN A 44 14.02 -10.29 -9.34
CA ASN A 44 14.53 -8.99 -8.87
C ASN A 44 14.60 -8.90 -7.34
N ALA A 45 14.32 -10.00 -6.61
CA ALA A 45 14.33 -10.00 -5.16
C ALA A 45 15.77 -9.98 -4.61
N GLU A 46 16.13 -8.92 -3.88
CA GLU A 46 17.37 -8.86 -3.12
C GLU A 46 17.21 -9.54 -1.75
N SER A 47 18.22 -10.33 -1.36
CA SER A 47 18.24 -11.02 -0.07
C SER A 47 18.57 -10.04 1.06
N VAL A 48 17.55 -9.50 1.73
CA VAL A 48 17.77 -8.66 2.92
C VAL A 48 18.07 -9.54 4.12
N THR A 49 19.32 -9.52 4.58
CA THR A 49 19.71 -10.19 5.83
C THR A 49 19.37 -9.28 7.00
N ALA A 50 18.16 -9.39 7.54
CA ALA A 50 17.80 -8.72 8.77
C ALA A 50 18.63 -9.30 9.91
N ARG A 51 19.49 -8.47 10.51
CA ARG A 51 20.12 -8.78 11.79
C ARG A 51 19.17 -8.30 12.87
N LEU A 52 18.68 -9.23 13.69
CA LEU A 52 18.01 -8.87 14.94
C LEU A 52 19.11 -8.34 15.89
N GLY A 53 19.42 -7.06 15.77
CA GLY A 53 20.25 -6.36 16.75
C GLY A 53 19.38 -6.05 17.96
N GLU A 54 19.83 -6.44 19.15
CA GLU A 54 19.48 -5.68 20.35
C GLU A 54 19.95 -4.23 20.10
N ASP A 55 19.07 -3.25 20.29
CA ASP A 55 19.29 -1.80 20.19
C ASP A 55 19.20 -1.12 18.80
N ASP A 56 18.02 -1.16 18.17
CA ASP A 56 17.53 0.01 17.40
C ASP A 56 15.98 0.00 17.40
N LEU A 57 15.42 0.32 18.57
CA LEU A 57 14.06 0.84 18.67
C LEU A 57 14.06 2.21 17.99
N VAL A 58 13.84 2.23 16.67
CA VAL A 58 13.42 3.45 15.98
C VAL A 58 11.98 3.74 16.41
N ASP A 59 11.93 4.54 17.46
CA ASP A 59 10.84 5.32 18.02
C ASP A 59 10.23 6.22 16.93
N ASP A 60 9.29 5.69 16.15
CA ASP A 60 8.42 6.48 15.28
C ASP A 60 7.07 5.76 15.04
N ILE A 61 6.48 5.27 16.14
CA ILE A 61 5.04 5.01 16.19
C ILE A 61 4.42 6.31 16.72
N ASP A 62 4.08 7.23 15.82
CA ASP A 62 3.07 8.27 16.10
C ASP A 62 1.72 7.55 16.29
N ASP A 63 1.50 7.02 17.49
CA ASP A 63 0.22 6.52 17.98
C ASP A 63 -0.59 7.72 18.48
N ASP A 64 -0.98 8.60 17.56
CA ASP A 64 -1.91 9.69 17.84
C ASP A 64 -3.35 9.14 17.83
N GLU A 65 -3.62 8.18 18.74
CA GLU A 65 -4.97 7.84 19.15
C GLU A 65 -5.44 8.88 20.18
N GLU A 66 -5.93 10.03 19.69
CA GLU A 66 -6.62 10.99 20.55
C GLU A 66 -7.85 10.32 21.21
N GLU A 67 -7.72 10.22 22.53
CA GLU A 67 -8.66 9.84 23.58
C GLU A 67 -10.10 10.30 23.29
N THR A 68 -11.05 9.34 23.29
CA THR A 68 -12.48 9.69 23.33
C THR A 68 -12.89 10.08 24.74
N ASP A 69 -13.40 11.31 24.84
CA ASP A 69 -13.95 12.00 26.01
C ASP A 69 -15.05 11.26 26.80
N ASP A 70 -15.13 11.61 28.09
CA ASP A 70 -16.27 11.54 29.02
C ASP A 70 -16.87 10.18 29.46
N VAL A 71 -16.94 9.93 30.79
CA VAL A 71 -18.11 10.23 31.64
C VAL A 71 -17.73 10.08 33.14
N GLU A 72 -17.90 11.18 33.90
CA GLU A 72 -17.84 11.27 35.37
C GLU A 72 -18.80 10.30 36.10
N GLY A 73 -18.36 9.79 37.25
CA GLY A 73 -19.20 9.12 38.25
C GLY A 73 -18.74 9.41 39.67
#